data_AF-A0A0C5VSK7-F1
#
_entry.id   AF-A0A0C5VSK7-F1
#
_cell.length_a   1.000
_cell.length_b   1.000
_cell.length_c   1.000
_cell.angle_alpha   90.00
_cell.angle_beta   90.00
_cell.angle_gamma   90.00
#
_symmetry.space_group_name_H-M   'P 1'
#
loop_
_entity.id
_entity.type
_entity.pdbx_description
1 polymer ?
#
loop_
_entity_poly.entity_id
_entity_poly.type
_entity_poly.pdbx_seq_one_letter_code
_entity_poly.pdbx_strand_id
1 'polypeptide(L)'
;MLWFAATFCAVSSVVLIGAVLWPENSLPLLIVGLLGYISCTGIIGSNCIARLMAIYPSNAGAAAGLAVALQFGLGAMVSVLTGVLYDGTPHYLAWGVGSCGLAGFAALWLTRLSGSSCGADKC
;
A
#
# COMPACT_ATOMS: atom_id res chain seq x y z
N MET A 1 -13.23 6.21 -8.87
CA MET A 1 -12.08 6.96 -8.31
C MET A 1 -10.92 6.08 -7.87
N LEU A 2 -11.15 4.89 -7.28
CA LEU A 2 -10.09 3.94 -6.89
C LEU A 2 -9.14 3.47 -8.02
N TRP A 3 -9.60 3.46 -9.28
CA TRP A 3 -8.77 3.06 -10.42
C TRP A 3 -7.62 4.03 -10.70
N PHE A 4 -7.88 5.34 -10.65
CA PHE A 4 -6.85 6.37 -10.84
C PHE A 4 -5.80 6.39 -9.73
N ALA A 5 -6.23 6.11 -8.48
CA ALA A 5 -5.31 6.00 -7.34
C ALA A 5 -4.42 4.76 -7.45
N ALA A 6 -4.95 3.64 -7.96
CA ALA A 6 -4.19 2.41 -8.16
C ALA A 6 -3.12 2.55 -9.26
N THR A 7 -3.44 3.23 -10.37
CA THR A 7 -2.46 3.50 -11.44
C THR A 7 -1.32 4.41 -10.98
N PHE A 8 -1.63 5.44 -10.19
CA PHE A 8 -0.60 6.32 -9.63
C PHE A 8 0.30 5.59 -8.63
N CYS A 9 -0.26 4.73 -7.79
CA CYS A 9 0.50 3.95 -6.82
C CYS A 9 1.47 2.98 -7.52
N ALA A 10 1.02 2.31 -8.58
CA ALA A 10 1.86 1.42 -9.39
C ALA A 10 3.04 2.18 -10.04
N VAL A 11 2.78 3.37 -10.58
CA VAL A 11 3.85 4.22 -11.16
C VAL A 11 4.85 4.63 -10.08
N SER A 12 4.40 5.08 -8.90
CA SER A 12 5.29 5.43 -7.79
C SER A 12 6.11 4.25 -7.26
N SER A 13 5.55 3.04 -7.21
CA SER A 13 6.30 1.84 -6.82
C SER A 13 7.39 1.47 -7.83
N VAL A 14 7.14 1.64 -9.13
CA VAL A 14 8.16 1.45 -10.18
C VAL A 14 9.29 2.48 -10.04
N VAL A 15 8.97 3.74 -9.71
CA VAL A 15 9.99 4.77 -9.44
C VAL A 15 10.83 4.43 -8.20
N LEU A 16 10.22 3.92 -7.13
CA LEU A 16 10.93 3.46 -5.93
C LEU A 16 11.86 2.27 -6.21
N ILE A 17 11.46 1.33 -7.08
CA ILE A 17 12.32 0.21 -7.51
C ILE A 17 13.45 0.72 -8.40
N GLY A 18 13.20 1.69 -9.29
CA GLY A 18 14.23 2.35 -10.10
C GLY A 18 15.28 3.09 -9.26
N ALA A 19 14.88 3.64 -8.11
CA ALA A 19 15.79 4.30 -7.16
C ALA A 19 16.83 3.35 -6.55
N VAL A 20 16.54 2.05 -6.49
CA VAL A 20 17.47 1.02 -6.01
C VAL A 20 18.59 0.76 -7.01
N LEU A 21 18.32 0.94 -8.32
CA LEU A 21 19.29 0.67 -9.40
C LEU A 21 20.34 1.78 -9.56
N TRP A 22 20.10 2.98 -9.05
CA TRP A 22 21.04 4.11 -9.09
C TRP A 22 21.39 4.62 -7.67
N PRO A 23 22.35 3.97 -6.99
CA PRO A 23 22.73 4.32 -5.62
C PRO A 23 23.23 5.77 -5.50
N GLU A 24 23.91 6.29 -6.51
CA GLU A 24 24.52 7.63 -6.57
C GLU A 24 23.50 8.79 -6.48
N ASN A 25 22.25 8.57 -6.90
CA ASN A 25 21.18 9.58 -6.97
C ASN A 25 19.88 9.16 -6.26
N SER A 26 20.01 8.21 -5.33
CA SER A 26 18.88 7.54 -4.67
C SER A 26 17.99 8.46 -3.82
N LEU A 27 18.55 9.50 -3.19
CA LEU A 27 17.84 10.35 -2.22
C LEU A 27 16.65 11.14 -2.82
N PRO A 28 16.82 11.97 -3.89
CA PRO A 28 15.69 12.68 -4.49
C PRO A 28 14.66 11.74 -5.14
N LEU A 29 15.11 10.61 -5.70
CA LEU A 29 14.22 9.61 -6.30
C LEU A 29 13.34 8.92 -5.25
N LEU A 30 13.91 8.65 -4.07
CA LEU A 30 13.19 8.08 -2.94
C LEU A 30 12.15 9.05 -2.41
N ILE A 31 12.48 10.35 -2.28
CA ILE A 31 11.51 11.39 -1.88
C ILE A 31 10.34 11.46 -2.86
N VAL A 32 10.60 11.55 -4.17
CA VAL A 32 9.54 11.65 -5.19
C VAL A 32 8.65 10.40 -5.20
N GLY A 33 9.26 9.21 -5.13
CA GLY A 33 8.54 7.95 -5.08
C GLY A 33 7.68 7.80 -3.82
N LEU A 34 8.20 8.19 -2.66
CA LEU A 34 7.48 8.14 -1.38
C LEU A 34 6.32 9.14 -1.34
N LEU A 35 6.52 10.34 -1.88
CA LEU A 35 5.52 11.39 -1.92
C LEU A 35 4.31 10.97 -2.79
N GLY A 36 4.56 10.34 -3.94
CA GLY A 36 3.49 9.76 -4.75
C GLY A 36 2.78 8.58 -4.09
N TYR A 37 3.52 7.71 -3.39
CA TYR A 37 2.96 6.56 -2.67
C TYR A 37 2.05 6.99 -1.50
N ILE A 38 2.50 7.95 -0.68
CA ILE A 38 1.73 8.48 0.46
C ILE A 38 0.47 9.21 -0.02
N SER A 39 0.56 9.96 -1.12
CA SER A 39 -0.58 10.67 -1.72
C SER A 39 -1.73 9.72 -2.08
N CYS A 40 -1.40 8.54 -2.63
CA CYS A 40 -2.41 7.54 -2.99
C CYS A 40 -3.01 6.84 -1.76
N THR A 41 -2.18 6.60 -0.75
CA THR A 41 -2.59 5.93 0.49
C THR A 41 -3.72 6.67 1.20
N GLY A 42 -3.69 8.00 1.22
CA GLY A 42 -4.76 8.82 1.81
C GLY A 42 -6.11 8.72 1.07
N ILE A 43 -6.09 8.71 -0.27
CA ILE A 43 -7.30 8.59 -1.09
C ILE A 43 -7.89 7.18 -0.96
N ILE A 44 -7.07 6.15 -1.03
CA ILE A 44 -7.54 4.75 -0.91
C ILE A 44 -8.05 4.48 0.51
N GLY A 45 -7.33 4.94 1.54
CA GLY A 45 -7.69 4.72 2.95
C GLY A 45 -9.04 5.32 3.32
N SER A 46 -9.28 6.59 2.97
CA SER A 46 -10.57 7.26 3.24
C SER A 46 -11.75 6.58 2.53
N ASN A 47 -11.59 6.17 1.28
CA ASN A 47 -12.63 5.48 0.51
C ASN A 47 -12.92 4.08 1.07
N CYS A 48 -11.90 3.35 1.52
CA CYS A 48 -12.08 2.05 2.17
C CYS A 48 -12.81 2.19 3.51
N ILE A 49 -12.39 3.13 4.36
CA ILE A 49 -13.03 3.36 5.66
C ILE A 49 -14.50 3.77 5.45
N ALA A 50 -14.79 4.69 4.53
CA ALA A 50 -16.17 5.08 4.21
C ALA A 50 -17.03 3.89 3.76
N ARG A 51 -16.48 2.96 2.97
CA ARG A 51 -17.20 1.73 2.59
C ARG A 51 -17.37 0.75 3.74
N LEU A 52 -16.38 0.59 4.62
CA LEU A 52 -16.52 -0.24 5.83
C LEU A 52 -17.64 0.31 6.73
N MET A 53 -17.71 1.63 6.90
CA MET A 53 -18.77 2.30 7.66
C MET A 53 -20.15 2.06 7.03
N ALA A 54 -20.23 2.02 5.70
CA ALA A 54 -21.47 1.72 4.99
C ALA A 54 -21.90 0.24 5.10
N ILE A 55 -20.95 -0.70 5.18
CA ILE A 55 -21.22 -2.14 5.32
C ILE A 55 -21.53 -2.52 6.78
N TYR A 56 -20.89 -1.87 7.75
CA TYR A 56 -21.05 -2.12 9.19
C TYR A 56 -21.53 -0.88 9.95
N PRO A 57 -22.73 -0.34 9.66
CA PRO A 57 -23.21 0.92 10.26
C PRO A 57 -23.41 0.82 11.77
N SER A 58 -23.75 -0.35 12.31
CA SER A 58 -23.90 -0.57 13.76
C SER A 58 -22.56 -0.57 14.51
N ASN A 59 -21.46 -0.94 13.85
CA ASN A 59 -20.13 -1.11 14.46
C ASN A 59 -19.07 -0.28 13.73
N ALA A 60 -19.50 0.85 13.19
CA ALA A 60 -18.75 1.69 12.27
C ALA A 60 -17.39 2.12 12.88
N GLY A 61 -17.42 2.67 14.09
CA GLY A 61 -16.22 3.10 14.82
C GLY A 61 -15.25 1.97 15.16
N ALA A 62 -15.77 0.80 15.55
CA ALA A 62 -14.94 -0.37 15.86
C ALA A 62 -14.26 -0.93 14.61
N ALA A 63 -14.98 -1.02 13.48
CA ALA A 63 -14.45 -1.49 12.21
C ALA A 63 -13.33 -0.57 11.68
N ALA A 64 -13.51 0.75 11.75
CA ALA A 64 -12.47 1.69 11.36
C ALA A 64 -11.28 1.71 12.33
N GLY A 65 -11.52 1.60 13.63
CA GLY A 65 -10.47 1.48 14.64
C GLY A 65 -9.59 0.25 14.41
N LEU A 66 -10.20 -0.90 14.09
CA LEU A 66 -9.49 -2.14 13.79
C LEU A 66 -8.66 -2.02 12.50
N ALA A 67 -9.21 -1.37 11.46
CA ALA A 67 -8.46 -1.10 10.22
C ALA A 67 -7.21 -0.22 10.46
N VAL A 68 -7.32 0.83 11.28
CA VAL A 68 -6.19 1.68 11.64
C VAL A 68 -5.18 0.94 12.53
N ALA A 69 -5.65 0.15 13.50
CA ALA A 69 -4.79 -0.65 14.36
C ALA A 69 -3.96 -1.67 13.55
N LEU A 70 -4.56 -2.32 12.54
CA LEU A 70 -3.85 -3.21 11.63
C LEU A 70 -2.81 -2.48 10.79
N GLN A 71 -3.12 -1.28 10.28
CA GLN A 71 -2.18 -0.46 9.53
C GLN A 71 -0.95 -0.08 10.37
N PHE A 72 -1.14 0.34 11.62
CA PHE A 72 -0.04 0.64 12.54
C PHE A 72 0.71 -0.62 12.98
N GLY A 73 0.01 -1.72 13.25
CA GLY A 73 0.63 -2.98 13.67
C GLY A 73 1.54 -3.56 12.59
N LEU A 74 1.09 -3.58 11.34
CA LEU A 74 1.90 -3.99 10.19
C LEU A 74 3.08 -3.04 9.98
N GLY A 75 2.87 -1.72 10.11
CA GLY A 75 3.95 -0.74 10.05
C GLY A 75 5.04 -0.98 11.11
N ALA A 76 4.64 -1.30 12.34
CA ALA A 76 5.57 -1.64 13.42
C ALA A 76 6.33 -2.94 13.15
N MET A 77 5.65 -3.98 12.65
CA MET A 77 6.30 -5.24 12.26
C MET A 77 7.35 -5.02 11.15
N VAL A 78 7.01 -4.23 10.14
CA VAL A 78 7.95 -3.89 9.06
C VAL A 78 9.13 -3.10 9.60
N SER A 79 8.91 -2.10 10.47
CA SER A 79 9.99 -1.33 11.11
C SER A 79 10.97 -2.22 11.88
N VAL A 80 10.47 -3.17 12.68
CA VAL A 80 11.32 -4.12 13.41
C VAL A 80 12.10 -4.99 12.42
N LEU A 81 11.45 -5.51 11.38
CA LEU A 81 12.11 -6.35 10.38
C LEU A 81 13.21 -5.59 9.62
N THR A 82 12.93 -4.36 9.19
CA THR A 82 13.93 -3.51 8.53
C THR A 82 15.05 -3.09 9.47
N GLY A 83 14.78 -2.92 10.77
CA GLY A 83 15.78 -2.57 11.77
C GLY A 83 16.78 -3.70 12.05
N VAL A 84 16.32 -4.96 12.00
CA VAL A 84 17.21 -6.14 12.16
C VAL A 84 18.08 -6.36 10.93
N LEU A 85 17.61 -6.00 9.73
CA LEU A 85 18.35 -6.15 8.46
C LEU A 85 19.17 -4.90 8.08
N TYR A 86 19.25 -3.87 8.93
CA TYR A 86 19.81 -2.58 8.56
C TYR A 86 21.35 -2.52 8.62
N ASP A 87 22.01 -2.55 7.45
CA ASP A 87 23.47 -2.37 7.29
C ASP A 87 23.91 -0.89 7.08
N GLY A 88 23.10 0.10 7.49
CA GLY A 88 23.45 1.52 7.33
C GLY A 88 23.15 2.14 5.96
N THR A 89 22.68 1.35 4.99
CA THR A 89 22.36 1.79 3.62
C THR A 89 20.84 1.94 3.41
N PRO A 90 20.38 2.95 2.65
CA PRO A 90 18.94 3.21 2.42
C PRO A 90 18.23 2.17 1.53
N HIS A 91 18.96 1.17 1.01
CA HIS A 91 18.43 0.13 0.13
C HIS A 91 17.33 -0.72 0.80
N TYR A 92 17.49 -1.09 2.08
CA TYR A 92 16.51 -1.94 2.77
C TYR A 92 15.15 -1.27 2.94
N LEU A 93 15.11 0.07 3.08
CA LEU A 93 13.86 0.84 3.13
C LEU A 93 13.14 0.86 1.77
N ALA A 94 13.88 1.01 0.68
CA ALA A 94 13.30 0.97 -0.67
C ALA A 94 12.74 -0.42 -1.02
N TRP A 95 13.41 -1.50 -0.62
CA TRP A 95 12.91 -2.87 -0.76
C TRP A 95 11.69 -3.13 0.14
N GLY A 96 11.68 -2.64 1.38
CA GLY A 96 10.55 -2.77 2.29
C GLY A 96 9.29 -2.07 1.78
N VAL A 97 9.40 -0.80 1.39
CA VAL A 97 8.26 -0.03 0.83
C VAL A 97 7.88 -0.55 -0.56
N GLY A 98 8.86 -0.89 -1.40
CA GLY A 98 8.64 -1.43 -2.73
C GLY A 98 7.88 -2.76 -2.72
N SER A 99 8.31 -3.71 -1.87
CA SER A 99 7.64 -5.01 -1.71
C SER A 99 6.24 -4.87 -1.10
N CYS A 100 6.06 -3.98 -0.12
CA CYS A 100 4.76 -3.73 0.48
C CYS A 100 3.77 -3.10 -0.52
N GLY A 101 4.23 -2.16 -1.36
CA GLY A 101 3.43 -1.59 -2.46
C GLY A 101 3.08 -2.63 -3.53
N LEU A 102 4.02 -3.50 -3.89
CA LEU A 102 3.78 -4.60 -4.83
C LEU A 102 2.77 -5.61 -4.28
N ALA A 103 2.85 -5.94 -3.00
CA ALA A 103 1.89 -6.80 -2.31
C ALA A 103 0.49 -6.18 -2.27
N GLY A 104 0.39 -4.87 -2.03
CA GLY A 104 -0.87 -4.12 -2.11
C GLY A 104 -1.48 -4.15 -3.52
N PHE A 105 -0.65 -4.01 -4.56
CA PHE A 105 -1.09 -4.12 -5.96
C PHE A 105 -1.53 -5.54 -6.31
N ALA A 106 -0.78 -6.57 -5.87
CA ALA A 106 -1.13 -7.97 -6.06
C ALA A 106 -2.44 -8.34 -5.36
N ALA A 107 -2.67 -7.85 -4.14
CA ALA A 107 -3.92 -8.04 -3.41
C ALA A 107 -5.10 -7.37 -4.12
N LEU A 108 -4.91 -6.16 -4.67
CA LEU A 108 -5.92 -5.50 -5.50
C LEU A 108 -6.21 -6.29 -6.78
N TRP A 109 -5.18 -6.83 -7.41
CA TRP A 109 -5.32 -7.65 -8.62
C TRP A 109 -6.05 -8.98 -8.34
N LEU A 110 -5.76 -9.65 -7.23
CA LEU A 110 -6.48 -10.85 -6.78
C LEU A 110 -7.93 -10.56 -6.40
N THR A 111 -8.20 -9.43 -5.75
CA THR A 111 -9.57 -9.03 -5.42
C THR A 111 -10.38 -8.70 -6.69
N ARG A 112 -9.73 -8.18 -7.73
CA ARG A 112 -10.34 -7.96 -9.06
C ARG A 112 -10.66 -9.28 -9.77
N LEU A 113 -9.79 -10.28 -9.66
CA LEU A 113 -10.02 -11.63 -10.18
C LEU A 113 -11.16 -12.34 -9.44
N SER A 114 -11.23 -12.21 -8.11
CA SER A 114 -12.30 -12.80 -7.29
C SER A 114 -13.68 -12.15 -7.55
N GLY A 115 -13.71 -10.85 -7.89
CA GLY A 115 -14.92 -10.16 -8.34
C GLY A 115 -15.46 -10.66 -9.69
N SER A 116 -14.63 -11.27 -10.53
CA SER A 116 -15.05 -11.88 -11.80
C SER A 116 -15.66 -13.28 -11.63
N SER A 117 -15.32 -14.03 -10.57
CA SER A 117 -15.92 -15.34 -10.31
C SER A 117 -17.30 -15.26 -9.65
N CYS A 118 -17.59 -14.22 -8.85
CA CYS A 118 -18.93 -14.00 -8.26
C CYS A 118 -19.89 -13.25 -9.21
N GLY A 119 -19.68 -13.37 -10.53
CA GLY A 119 -20.60 -12.91 -11.57
C GLY A 119 -21.12 -14.04 -12.48
N ALA A 120 -20.56 -15.25 -12.37
CA ALA A 120 -20.93 -16.39 -13.23
C ALA A 120 -21.78 -17.46 -12.53
N ASP A 121 -21.95 -17.40 -11.21
CA ASP A 121 -22.73 -18.38 -10.42
C ASP A 121 -24.18 -17.91 -10.10
N LYS A 122 -24.68 -16.89 -10.81
CA LYS A 122 -26.06 -16.39 -10.67
C LYS A 122 -26.78 -16.26 -12.02
N CYS A 123 -26.59 -17.23 -12.91
CA CYS A 123 -27.45 -17.44 -14.07
C CYS A 123 -28.13 -18.80 -13.94
#